data_AF-A0A421G748-F1
#
_entry.id   AF-A0A421G748-F1
#
_cell.length_a   1.000
_cell.length_b   1.000
_cell.length_c   1.000
_cell.angle_alpha   90.00
_cell.angle_beta   90.00
_cell.angle_gamma   90.00
#
_symmetry.space_group_name_H-M   'P 1'
#
loop_
_entity.id
_entity.type
_entity.pdbx_description
1 polymer ?
#
loop_
_entity_poly.entity_id
_entity_poly.type
_entity_poly.pdbx_seq_one_letter_code
_entity_poly.pdbx_strand_id
1 'polypeptide(L)'
;MQQSNPALTLYRRILRVARTWQGGRVEQNWIRTEARRRFEENHALKDPGVIEEAVRAGNNQVDVALHYKICYPRPEYVDPGTMGGESDFRRQSTRANTRLGRLHKSRLQSQFRPGKH
;
A
#
# COMPACT_ATOMS: atom_id res chain seq x y z
N MET A 1 4.38 -39.41 12.22
CA MET A 1 3.73 -38.07 12.17
C MET A 1 4.56 -37.20 11.24
N GLN A 2 4.02 -36.79 10.10
CA GLN A 2 4.74 -35.89 9.18
C GLN A 2 4.79 -34.50 9.83
N GLN A 3 5.99 -34.00 10.16
CA GLN A 3 6.12 -32.66 10.74
C GLN A 3 5.62 -31.62 9.72
N SER A 4 4.68 -30.79 10.14
CA SER A 4 4.13 -29.72 9.31
C SER A 4 5.19 -28.64 9.08
N ASN A 5 5.59 -28.41 7.83
CA ASN A 5 6.49 -27.30 7.49
C ASN A 5 5.78 -25.94 7.77
N PRO A 6 6.25 -25.12 8.73
CA PRO A 6 5.61 -23.87 9.10
C PRO A 6 5.55 -22.85 7.97
N ALA A 7 6.57 -22.80 7.11
CA ALA A 7 6.62 -21.89 5.96
C ALA A 7 5.51 -22.22 4.94
N LEU A 8 5.31 -23.49 4.62
CA LEU A 8 4.21 -23.91 3.74
C LEU A 8 2.83 -23.63 4.36
N THR A 9 2.72 -23.72 5.68
CA THR A 9 1.49 -23.40 6.41
C THR A 9 1.16 -21.91 6.30
N LEU A 10 2.14 -21.04 6.50
CA LEU A 10 2.02 -19.60 6.27
C LEU A 10 1.67 -19.29 4.80
N TYR A 11 2.35 -19.89 3.83
CA TYR A 11 2.07 -19.64 2.41
C TYR A 11 0.61 -19.95 2.05
N ARG A 12 0.09 -21.11 2.49
CA ARG A 12 -1.32 -21.47 2.29
C ARG A 12 -2.27 -20.51 3.00
N ARG A 13 -1.91 -20.03 4.19
CA ARG A 13 -2.68 -19.00 4.92
C ARG A 13 -2.80 -17.73 4.09
N ILE A 14 -1.69 -17.23 3.54
CA ILE A 14 -1.67 -16.03 2.69
C ILE A 14 -2.54 -16.22 1.44
N LEU A 15 -2.45 -17.38 0.77
CA LEU A 15 -3.28 -17.65 -0.41
C LEU A 15 -4.78 -17.72 -0.09
N ARG A 16 -5.16 -18.21 1.09
CA ARG A 16 -6.55 -18.18 1.56
C ARG A 16 -7.01 -16.74 1.79
N VAL A 17 -6.19 -15.92 2.44
CA VAL A 17 -6.45 -14.48 2.64
C VAL A 17 -6.64 -13.79 1.29
N ALA A 18 -5.73 -14.01 0.34
CA ALA A 18 -5.84 -13.45 -1.00
C ALA A 18 -7.10 -13.90 -1.77
N ARG A 19 -7.70 -15.05 -1.43
CA ARG A 19 -8.95 -15.50 -2.06
C ARG A 19 -10.18 -14.83 -1.47
N THR A 20 -10.16 -14.52 -0.17
CA THR A 20 -11.29 -13.92 0.55
C THR A 20 -11.13 -12.42 0.79
N TRP A 21 -10.09 -11.80 0.22
CA TRP A 21 -9.80 -10.39 0.40
C TRP A 21 -10.86 -9.50 -0.27
N GLN A 22 -11.32 -8.47 0.47
CA GLN A 22 -12.49 -7.66 0.10
C GLN A 22 -12.20 -6.59 -0.97
N GLY A 23 -10.97 -6.10 -1.11
CA GLY A 23 -10.63 -5.03 -2.07
C GLY A 23 -10.50 -5.47 -3.54
N GLY A 24 -11.10 -6.60 -3.90
CA GLY A 24 -11.27 -7.02 -5.29
C GLY A 24 -10.01 -7.59 -5.97
N ARG A 25 -10.14 -7.86 -7.28
CA ARG A 25 -9.17 -8.70 -8.02
C ARG A 25 -7.74 -8.15 -8.04
N VAL A 26 -7.59 -6.83 -8.08
CA VAL A 26 -6.28 -6.16 -8.13
C VAL A 26 -5.51 -6.44 -6.84
N GLU A 27 -6.10 -6.16 -5.68
CA GLU A 27 -5.48 -6.41 -4.38
C GLU A 27 -5.25 -7.90 -4.12
N GLN A 28 -6.22 -8.74 -4.49
CA GLN A 28 -6.06 -10.19 -4.40
C GLN A 28 -4.86 -10.71 -5.21
N ASN A 29 -4.68 -10.22 -6.44
CA ASN A 29 -3.53 -10.58 -7.27
C ASN A 29 -2.23 -10.02 -6.67
N TRP A 30 -2.26 -8.79 -6.16
CA TRP A 30 -1.11 -8.19 -5.50
C TRP A 30 -0.63 -9.05 -4.32
N ILE A 31 -1.53 -9.49 -3.43
CA ILE A 31 -1.17 -10.36 -2.29
C ILE A 31 -0.52 -11.66 -2.78
N ARG A 32 -1.05 -12.28 -3.85
CA ARG A 32 -0.48 -13.53 -4.41
C ARG A 32 0.93 -13.30 -4.95
N THR A 33 1.13 -12.23 -5.72
CA THR A 33 2.42 -11.89 -6.32
C THR A 33 3.44 -11.55 -5.23
N GLU A 34 3.07 -10.75 -4.24
CA GLU A 34 3.95 -10.39 -3.14
C GLU A 34 4.32 -11.62 -2.28
N ALA A 35 3.36 -12.50 -1.99
CA ALA A 35 3.64 -13.74 -1.28
C ALA A 35 4.66 -14.62 -2.03
N ARG A 36 4.48 -14.78 -3.35
CA ARG A 36 5.43 -15.50 -4.19
C ARG A 36 6.83 -14.87 -4.12
N ARG A 37 6.92 -13.55 -4.36
CA ARG A 37 8.19 -12.80 -4.34
C ARG A 37 8.93 -13.00 -3.01
N ARG A 38 8.24 -12.82 -1.89
CA ARG A 38 8.84 -12.97 -0.55
C ARG A 38 9.36 -14.38 -0.28
N PHE A 39 8.63 -15.42 -0.71
CA PHE A 39 9.09 -16.80 -0.54
C PHE A 39 10.25 -17.16 -1.46
N GLU A 40 10.26 -16.62 -2.68
CA GLU A 40 11.39 -16.77 -3.62
C GLU A 40 12.66 -16.07 -3.11
N GLU A 41 12.53 -14.86 -2.55
CA GLU A 41 13.65 -14.12 -1.92
C GLU A 41 14.27 -14.89 -0.74
N ASN A 42 13.46 -15.64 0.01
CA ASN A 42 13.89 -16.39 1.18
C ASN A 42 14.20 -17.87 0.90
N HIS A 43 14.17 -18.32 -0.36
CA HIS A 43 14.33 -19.75 -0.71
C HIS A 43 15.68 -20.34 -0.27
N ALA A 44 16.72 -19.49 -0.19
CA ALA A 44 18.07 -19.90 0.17
C ALA A 44 18.33 -19.92 1.69
N LEU A 45 17.34 -19.55 2.51
CA LEU A 45 17.47 -19.64 3.97
C LEU A 45 17.62 -21.11 4.39
N LYS A 46 18.69 -21.39 5.14
CA LYS A 46 18.99 -22.73 5.67
C LYS A 46 18.99 -22.79 7.19
N ASP A 47 19.21 -21.65 7.85
CA ASP A 47 19.25 -21.59 9.30
C ASP A 47 17.83 -21.73 9.89
N PRO A 48 17.56 -22.74 10.73
CA PRO A 48 16.23 -22.96 11.29
C PRO A 48 15.70 -21.77 12.10
N GLY A 49 16.58 -21.08 12.85
CA GLY A 49 16.18 -19.93 13.67
C GLY A 49 15.72 -18.75 12.81
N VAL A 50 16.47 -18.45 11.74
CA VAL A 50 16.08 -17.41 10.77
C VAL A 50 14.79 -17.77 10.03
N ILE A 51 14.59 -19.05 9.68
CA ILE A 51 13.34 -19.51 9.05
C ILE A 51 12.16 -19.32 10.00
N GLU A 52 12.30 -19.70 11.27
CA GLU A 52 11.27 -19.54 12.28
C GLU A 52 10.90 -18.05 12.46
N GLU A 53 11.90 -17.19 12.57
CA GLU A 53 11.69 -15.75 12.68
C GLU A 53 10.97 -15.17 11.46
N ALA A 54 11.38 -15.57 10.25
CA ALA A 54 10.74 -15.12 9.01
C ALA A 54 9.27 -15.58 8.93
N VAL A 55 8.97 -16.81 9.35
CA VAL A 55 7.59 -17.32 9.42
C VAL A 55 6.78 -16.57 10.48
N ARG A 56 7.35 -16.26 11.65
CA ARG A 56 6.70 -15.46 12.69
C ARG A 56 6.38 -14.06 12.20
N ALA A 57 7.36 -13.37 11.62
CA ALA A 57 7.19 -12.03 11.05
C ALA A 57 6.14 -12.02 9.93
N GLY A 58 6.15 -13.01 9.04
CA GLY A 58 5.16 -13.15 7.98
C GLY A 58 3.74 -13.37 8.50
N ASN A 59 3.55 -14.15 9.56
CA ASN A 59 2.24 -14.29 10.22
C ASN A 59 1.78 -12.94 10.80
N ASN A 60 2.64 -12.24 11.54
CA ASN A 60 2.33 -10.93 12.11
C ASN A 60 1.91 -9.93 11.03
N GLN A 61 2.61 -9.91 9.88
CA GLN A 61 2.24 -9.05 8.76
C GLN A 61 0.84 -9.35 8.21
N VAL A 62 0.47 -10.64 8.10
CA VAL A 62 -0.88 -11.04 7.67
C VAL A 62 -1.93 -10.57 8.68
N ASP A 63 -1.64 -10.67 9.98
CA ASP A 63 -2.55 -10.21 11.03
C ASP A 63 -2.76 -8.70 11.00
N VAL A 64 -1.68 -7.93 10.84
CA VAL A 64 -1.73 -6.46 10.66
C VAL A 64 -2.55 -6.09 9.42
N ALA A 65 -2.30 -6.75 8.29
CA ALA A 65 -3.04 -6.50 7.05
C ALA A 65 -4.54 -6.78 7.24
N LEU A 66 -4.91 -7.89 7.88
CA LEU A 66 -6.30 -8.26 8.13
C LEU A 66 -6.99 -7.31 9.11
N HIS A 67 -6.28 -6.81 10.11
CA HIS A 67 -6.80 -5.87 11.11
C HIS A 67 -7.10 -4.50 10.47
N TYR A 68 -6.15 -3.96 9.70
CA TYR A 68 -6.29 -2.63 9.09
C TYR A 68 -6.94 -2.61 7.71
N LYS A 69 -7.18 -3.79 7.10
CA LYS A 69 -7.67 -3.92 5.71
C LYS A 69 -6.76 -3.26 4.67
N ILE A 70 -5.46 -3.31 4.91
CA ILE A 70 -4.43 -2.76 4.01
C ILE A 70 -3.53 -3.92 3.57
N CYS A 71 -3.51 -4.24 2.28
CA CYS A 71 -2.64 -5.29 1.75
C CYS A 71 -1.26 -4.75 1.38
N TYR A 72 -1.18 -3.51 0.91
CA TYR A 72 0.05 -2.88 0.45
C TYR A 72 1.03 -2.57 1.60
N PRO A 73 2.35 -2.52 1.32
CA PRO A 73 3.31 -1.98 2.27
C PRO A 73 2.91 -0.55 2.62
N ARG A 74 2.86 -0.25 3.91
CA ARG A 74 2.65 1.12 4.37
C ARG A 74 3.90 1.93 3.96
N PRO A 75 3.76 3.09 3.32
CA PRO A 75 4.89 3.98 3.10
C PRO A 75 5.57 4.23 4.44
N GLU A 76 6.90 4.12 4.49
CA GLU A 76 7.64 4.55 5.67
C GLU A 76 7.34 6.04 5.88
N TYR A 77 6.94 6.40 7.09
CA TYR A 77 6.72 7.79 7.45
C TYR A 77 8.10 8.45 7.50
N VAL A 78 8.46 9.08 6.40
CA VAL A 78 9.60 9.99 6.36
C VAL A 78 9.07 11.32 6.87
N ASP A 79 9.71 11.84 7.93
CA ASP A 79 9.36 13.17 8.44
C ASP A 79 9.27 14.14 7.27
N PRO A 80 8.25 15.02 7.21
CA PRO A 80 8.05 15.94 6.09
C PRO A 80 9.27 16.82 5.78
N GLY A 81 10.24 16.94 6.69
CA GLY A 81 11.52 17.64 6.47
C GLY A 81 12.62 16.79 5.82
N THR A 82 12.44 15.48 5.69
CA THR A 82 13.49 14.53 5.25
C THR A 82 13.38 14.16 3.77
N MET A 83 12.18 14.25 3.17
CA MET A 83 11.96 14.00 1.73
C MET A 83 11.36 15.22 1.04
N GLY A 84 12.22 16.19 0.71
CA GLY A 84 12.00 17.08 -0.42
C GLY A 84 11.16 18.34 -0.17
N GLY A 85 11.86 19.42 0.14
CA GLY A 85 11.78 20.63 -0.68
C GLY A 85 13.03 21.44 -0.40
N GLU A 86 13.63 22.02 -1.43
CA GLU A 86 14.74 22.98 -1.33
C GLU A 86 14.54 23.92 -0.12
N SER A 87 15.62 24.43 0.47
CA SER A 87 15.54 25.46 1.52
C SER A 87 14.64 26.64 1.14
N ASP A 88 14.33 26.79 -0.15
CA ASP A 88 13.32 27.66 -0.73
C ASP A 88 11.95 26.98 -0.92
N PHE A 89 11.24 26.69 0.17
CA PHE A 89 9.76 26.52 0.15
C PHE A 89 9.06 27.86 -0.16
N ARG A 90 9.44 28.53 -1.25
CA ARG A 90 8.85 29.80 -1.68
C ARG A 90 7.58 29.47 -2.44
N ARG A 91 6.45 29.94 -1.90
CA ARG A 91 5.15 29.91 -2.58
C ARG A 91 5.27 30.56 -3.97
N GLN A 92 5.39 29.76 -5.03
CA GLN A 92 5.49 30.24 -6.43
C GLN A 92 4.14 30.74 -7.00
N SER A 93 3.08 30.73 -6.19
CA SER A 93 1.81 31.32 -6.61
C SER A 93 1.83 32.83 -6.41
N THR A 94 2.03 33.54 -7.51
CA THR A 94 1.78 34.98 -7.58
C THR A 94 0.27 35.28 -7.45
N ARG A 95 -0.07 36.51 -7.05
CA ARG A 95 -1.47 36.98 -7.02
C ARG A 95 -2.14 36.88 -8.39
N ALA A 96 -1.37 37.06 -9.48
CA ALA A 96 -1.83 36.88 -10.85
C ALA A 96 -2.25 35.43 -11.13
N ASN A 97 -1.40 34.45 -10.79
CA ASN A 97 -1.70 33.03 -10.96
C ASN A 97 -2.92 32.58 -10.14
N THR A 98 -3.07 33.12 -8.93
CA THR A 98 -4.22 32.83 -8.06
C THR A 98 -5.52 33.40 -8.65
N ARG A 99 -5.48 34.60 -9.26
CA ARG A 99 -6.63 35.21 -9.96
C ARG A 99 -7.02 34.44 -11.23
N LEU A 100 -6.04 34.05 -12.05
CA LEU A 100 -6.28 33.28 -13.28
C LEU A 100 -6.94 31.93 -12.95
N GLY A 101 -6.45 31.21 -11.94
CA GLY A 101 -7.05 29.96 -11.48
C GLY A 101 -8.49 30.14 -10.96
N ARG A 102 -8.76 31.23 -10.23
CA ARG A 102 -10.11 31.56 -9.75
C ARG A 102 -11.08 31.86 -10.89
N LEU A 103 -10.66 32.61 -11.91
CA LEU A 103 -11.46 32.94 -13.10
C LEU A 103 -11.77 31.70 -13.96
N HIS A 104 -10.79 30.80 -14.10
CA HIS A 104 -10.98 29.54 -14.81
C HIS A 104 -12.03 28.66 -14.10
N LYS A 105 -11.93 28.55 -12.78
CA LYS A 105 -12.89 27.78 -11.96
C LYS A 105 -14.29 28.38 -11.98
N SER A 106 -14.44 29.71 -11.93
CA SER A 106 -15.76 30.35 -11.99
C SER A 106 -16.43 30.19 -13.36
N ARG A 107 -15.66 30.22 -14.45
CA ARG A 107 -16.18 30.00 -15.81
C ARG A 107 -16.73 28.58 -15.95
N LEU A 108 -15.97 27.57 -15.54
CA LEU A 108 -16.43 26.17 -15.56
C LEU A 108 -17.68 25.98 -14.70
N GLN A 109 -17.73 26.56 -13.50
CA GLN A 109 -18.91 26.44 -12.62
C GLN A 109 -20.17 27.10 -13.18
N SER A 110 -20.04 28.17 -13.96
CA SER A 110 -21.19 28.82 -14.61
C SER A 110 -21.84 27.97 -15.71
N GLN A 111 -21.08 27.07 -16.34
CA GLN A 111 -21.59 26.17 -17.39
C GLN A 111 -22.50 25.06 -16.85
N PHE A 112 -22.44 24.76 -15.56
CA PHE A 112 -23.23 23.71 -14.91
C PHE A 112 -24.35 24.25 -14.01
N ARG A 113 -24.68 25.55 -14.10
CA ARG A 113 -25.82 26.09 -13.35
C ARG A 113 -27.13 25.71 -14.06
N PRO A 114 -28.06 24.98 -13.40
CA PRO A 114 -29.36 24.70 -13.99
C PRO A 114 -30.13 26.01 -14.19
N GLY A 115 -30.73 26.17 -15.37
CA GLY A 115 -31.60 27.29 -15.68
C GLY A 115 -32.75 27.34 -14.69
N LYS A 116 -33.03 28.52 -14.12
CA LYS A 116 -34.21 28.72 -13.27
C LYS A 116 -35.44 28.61 -14.18
N HIS A 117 -36.17 27.50 -14.05
CA HIS A 117 -37.56 27.40 -14.49
C HIS A 117 -38.48 28.08 -13.47
#